data_AF-A0A938EXM0-F1
#
_entry.id   AF-A0A938EXM0-F1
#
_cell.length_a   1.000
_cell.length_b   1.000
_cell.length_c   1.000
_cell.angle_alpha   90.00
_cell.angle_beta   90.00
_cell.angle_gamma   90.00
#
_symmetry.space_group_name_H-M   'P 1'
#
loop_
_entity.id
_entity.type
_entity.pdbx_description
1 polymer ?
#
loop_
_entity_poly.entity_id
_entity_poly.type
_entity_poly.pdbx_seq_one_letter_code
_entity_poly.pdbx_strand_id
1 'polypeptide(L)'
;MNKNFKEKLKDIKPMVLDCICYRAISKEYKDPLSTGGSKKVSGRWHIKGEFNALYLSESKKVCIEELKRRVDDETIIESLFNIFEIEINVSKILDLTKKENLKILEVDENDLLSGSVYELNEVELPNSLAKAAYGSGFEGILVKSATSAGNNIILFPKNILKESRIKVKK
;
A
#
# COMPACT_ATOMS: atom_id res chain seq x y z
N MET A 1 18.62 -6.19 -11.20
CA MET A 1 19.53 -5.89 -10.06
C MET A 1 19.09 -6.72 -8.87
N ASN A 2 19.90 -7.66 -8.39
CA ASN A 2 19.55 -8.48 -7.22
C ASN A 2 19.81 -7.68 -5.92
N LYS A 3 18.94 -6.71 -5.62
CA LYS A 3 19.00 -5.98 -4.34
C LYS A 3 18.56 -6.94 -3.22
N ASN A 4 19.47 -7.28 -2.31
CA ASN A 4 19.15 -8.12 -1.15
C ASN A 4 18.39 -7.32 -0.08
N PHE A 5 17.14 -6.96 -0.38
CA PHE A 5 16.31 -6.18 0.53
C PHE A 5 16.08 -6.88 1.87
N LYS A 6 15.98 -8.21 1.88
CA LYS A 6 15.75 -8.97 3.12
C LYS A 6 16.83 -8.71 4.16
N GLU A 7 18.09 -8.63 3.75
CA GLU A 7 19.20 -8.35 4.67
C GLU A 7 19.11 -6.92 5.20
N LYS A 8 18.96 -5.94 4.30
CA LYS A 8 18.88 -4.52 4.65
C LYS A 8 17.69 -4.17 5.53
N LEU A 9 16.58 -4.89 5.39
CA LEU A 9 15.39 -4.70 6.23
C LEU A 9 15.65 -5.02 7.71
N LYS A 10 16.69 -5.79 8.05
CA LYS A 10 17.08 -6.05 9.44
C LYS A 10 17.57 -4.79 10.15
N ASP A 11 18.13 -3.85 9.39
CA ASP A 11 18.67 -2.58 9.91
C ASP A 11 17.60 -1.49 10.02
N ILE A 12 16.37 -1.77 9.60
CA ILE A 12 15.26 -0.81 9.66
C ILE A 12 14.35 -1.15 10.83
N LYS A 13 14.25 -0.20 11.77
CA LYS A 13 13.29 -0.30 12.86
C LYS A 13 11.87 -0.12 12.33
N PRO A 14 10.95 -1.09 12.54
CA PRO A 14 9.56 -0.92 12.17
C PRO A 14 8.90 0.20 12.98
N MET A 15 7.86 0.80 12.43
CA MET A 15 7.02 1.78 13.12
C MET A 15 5.64 1.22 13.46
N VAL A 16 5.04 1.80 14.50
CA VAL A 16 3.63 1.64 14.84
C VAL A 16 2.81 2.68 14.08
N LEU A 17 1.69 2.27 13.50
CA LEU A 17 0.67 3.16 12.97
C LEU A 17 -0.64 2.93 13.71
N ASP A 18 -1.17 3.99 14.30
CA ASP A 18 -2.48 4.05 14.94
C ASP A 18 -3.22 5.27 14.40
N CYS A 19 -4.10 5.06 13.42
CA CYS A 19 -4.76 6.15 12.72
C CYS A 19 -6.03 5.71 12.00
N ILE A 20 -6.77 6.71 11.49
CA ILE A 20 -7.86 6.51 10.54
C ILE A 20 -7.30 6.68 9.12
N CYS A 21 -7.59 5.72 8.27
CA CYS A 21 -7.25 5.70 6.85
C CYS A 21 -8.51 5.58 6.00
N TYR A 22 -8.33 5.67 4.69
CA TYR A 22 -9.43 5.68 3.74
C TYR A 22 -9.20 4.63 2.67
N ARG A 23 -10.30 3.98 2.24
CA ARG A 23 -10.26 3.02 1.15
C ARG A 23 -11.48 3.19 0.27
N ALA A 24 -11.22 3.33 -1.02
CA ALA A 24 -12.25 3.24 -2.03
C ALA A 24 -12.38 1.80 -2.54
N ILE A 25 -13.61 1.31 -2.60
CA ILE A 25 -13.94 0.06 -3.30
C ILE A 25 -15.06 0.34 -4.29
N SER A 26 -15.06 -0.36 -5.43
CA SER A 26 -16.20 -0.30 -6.35
C SER A 26 -17.46 -0.74 -5.58
N LYS A 27 -18.60 -0.09 -5.86
CA LYS A 27 -19.90 -0.38 -5.23
C LYS A 27 -20.38 -1.82 -5.45
N GLU A 28 -19.80 -2.53 -6.41
CA GLU A 28 -20.02 -3.96 -6.61
C GLU A 28 -19.47 -4.82 -5.46
N TYR A 29 -18.49 -4.30 -4.71
CA TYR A 29 -17.89 -4.96 -3.56
C TYR A 29 -18.52 -4.45 -2.26
N LYS A 30 -18.86 -5.38 -1.36
CA LYS A 30 -19.52 -5.09 -0.09
C LYS A 30 -18.57 -5.01 1.11
N ASP A 31 -17.45 -5.71 1.04
CA ASP A 31 -16.48 -5.79 2.14
C ASP A 31 -15.25 -4.91 1.82
N PRO A 32 -15.06 -3.78 2.52
CA PRO A 32 -13.92 -2.90 2.31
C PRO A 32 -12.60 -3.51 2.78
N LEU A 33 -12.60 -4.52 3.65
CA LEU A 33 -11.38 -5.20 4.10
C LEU A 33 -11.01 -6.38 3.19
N SER A 34 -11.85 -6.68 2.18
CA SER A 34 -11.55 -7.74 1.22
C SER A 34 -10.36 -7.37 0.33
N THR A 35 -9.44 -8.33 0.19
CA THR A 35 -8.36 -8.29 -0.80
C THR A 35 -8.68 -9.09 -2.06
N GLY A 36 -9.97 -9.29 -2.36
CA GLY A 36 -10.38 -10.02 -3.57
C GLY A 36 -9.80 -9.44 -4.86
N GLY A 37 -9.62 -8.12 -4.93
CA GLY A 37 -8.99 -7.44 -6.06
C GLY A 37 -7.52 -7.82 -6.26
N SER A 38 -6.71 -7.85 -5.19
CA SER A 38 -5.28 -8.17 -5.27
C SER A 38 -5.01 -9.62 -5.71
N LYS A 39 -6.00 -10.51 -5.58
CA LYS A 39 -5.92 -11.88 -6.08
C LYS A 39 -6.07 -11.95 -7.60
N LYS A 40 -6.69 -10.95 -8.23
CA LYS A 40 -7.05 -10.97 -9.66
C LYS A 40 -5.96 -10.34 -10.53
N VAL A 41 -5.31 -9.29 -10.04
CA VAL A 41 -4.32 -8.48 -10.78
C VAL A 41 -3.17 -8.07 -9.85
N SER A 42 -1.97 -7.92 -10.39
CA SER A 42 -0.85 -7.32 -9.65
C SER A 42 -1.04 -5.81 -9.50
N GLY A 43 -0.29 -5.19 -8.61
CA GLY A 43 -0.23 -3.74 -8.46
C GLY A 43 1.20 -3.28 -8.24
N ARG A 44 1.36 -2.01 -7.86
CA ARG A 44 2.68 -1.44 -7.59
C ARG A 44 3.38 -2.11 -6.40
N TRP A 45 2.61 -2.45 -5.37
CA TRP A 45 3.12 -2.94 -4.08
C TRP A 45 2.66 -4.37 -3.77
N HIS A 46 2.29 -5.14 -4.80
CA HIS A 46 2.02 -6.57 -4.64
C HIS A 46 2.05 -7.33 -5.97
N ILE A 47 2.45 -8.60 -5.89
CA ILE A 47 2.51 -9.51 -7.03
C ILE A 47 1.37 -10.53 -6.91
N LYS A 48 0.52 -10.61 -7.93
CA LYS A 48 -0.55 -11.60 -8.03
C LYS A 48 0.00 -13.02 -7.86
N GLY A 49 -0.67 -13.82 -7.03
CA GLY A 49 -0.31 -15.22 -6.79
C GLY A 49 0.74 -15.43 -5.71
N GLU A 50 1.49 -14.39 -5.32
CA GLU A 50 2.48 -14.48 -4.26
C GLU A 50 1.93 -14.05 -2.90
N PHE A 51 1.32 -12.87 -2.84
CA PHE A 51 0.71 -12.34 -1.61
C PHE A 51 -0.41 -11.35 -1.95
N ASN A 52 -1.22 -11.03 -0.93
CA ASN A 52 -2.33 -10.10 -1.05
C ASN A 52 -2.00 -8.80 -0.32
N ALA A 53 -2.64 -7.72 -0.76
CA ALA A 53 -2.43 -6.39 -0.20
C ALA A 53 -3.74 -5.62 -0.09
N LEU A 54 -3.88 -4.88 1.02
CA LEU A 54 -4.95 -3.94 1.28
C LEU A 54 -4.38 -2.52 1.14
N TYR A 55 -4.77 -1.85 0.06
CA TYR A 55 -4.41 -0.47 -0.22
C TYR A 55 -5.34 0.48 0.55
N LEU A 56 -4.74 1.34 1.35
CA LEU A 56 -5.37 2.42 2.10
C LEU A 56 -4.65 3.74 1.76
N SER A 57 -5.34 4.85 1.97
CA SER A 57 -4.78 6.20 1.86
C SER A 57 -4.87 6.90 3.21
N GLU A 58 -3.89 7.73 3.54
CA GLU A 58 -3.86 8.43 4.84
C GLU A 58 -5.02 9.44 5.03
N SER A 59 -5.61 9.90 3.92
CA SER A 59 -6.73 10.83 3.93
C SER A 59 -7.73 10.55 2.81
N LYS A 60 -8.97 11.03 2.98
CA LYS A 60 -10.01 10.96 1.94
C LYS A 60 -9.55 11.64 0.65
N LYS A 61 -8.85 12.78 0.78
CA LYS A 61 -8.29 13.52 -0.35
C LYS A 61 -7.32 12.64 -1.16
N VAL A 62 -6.34 12.02 -0.51
CA VAL A 62 -5.37 11.13 -1.19
C VAL A 62 -6.10 9.96 -1.85
N CYS A 63 -7.13 9.42 -1.20
CA CYS A 63 -7.93 8.33 -1.76
C CYS A 63 -8.63 8.74 -3.07
N ILE A 64 -9.21 9.94 -3.13
CA ILE A 64 -9.86 10.49 -4.33
C ILE A 64 -8.82 10.75 -5.43
N GLU A 65 -7.67 11.34 -5.10
CA GLU A 65 -6.62 11.60 -6.10
C GLU A 65 -6.07 10.31 -6.72
N GLU A 66 -5.96 9.21 -5.97
CA GLU A 66 -5.60 7.90 -6.54
C GLU A 66 -6.68 7.33 -7.47
N LEU A 67 -7.97 7.63 -7.24
CA LEU A 67 -9.05 7.26 -8.15
C LEU A 67 -9.03 8.10 -9.43
N LYS A 68 -8.70 9.40 -9.32
CA LYS A 68 -8.62 10.32 -10.48
C LYS A 68 -7.60 9.87 -11.53
N ARG A 69 -6.54 9.19 -11.11
CA ARG A 69 -5.58 8.55 -12.03
C ARG A 69 -6.19 7.50 -12.96
N ARG A 70 -7.38 6.99 -12.63
CA ARG A 70 -8.11 5.98 -13.41
C ARG A 70 -9.35 6.55 -14.06
N VAL A 71 -9.99 7.54 -13.44
CA VAL A 71 -11.25 8.15 -13.87
C VAL A 71 -11.16 9.65 -13.60
N ASP A 72 -11.03 10.47 -14.64
CA ASP A 72 -10.81 11.93 -14.52
C ASP A 72 -12.09 12.74 -14.25
N ASP A 73 -13.07 12.14 -13.56
CA ASP A 73 -14.36 12.78 -13.24
C ASP A 73 -14.83 12.35 -11.84
N GLU A 74 -14.97 13.32 -10.94
CA GLU A 74 -15.40 13.09 -9.55
C GLU A 74 -16.84 12.55 -9.46
N THR A 75 -17.75 12.99 -10.33
CA THR A 75 -19.14 12.51 -10.32
C THR A 75 -19.21 11.03 -10.72
N ILE A 76 -18.35 10.62 -11.66
CA ILE A 76 -18.22 9.20 -12.01
C ILE A 76 -17.62 8.42 -10.84
N ILE A 77 -16.58 8.94 -10.17
CA ILE A 77 -16.00 8.33 -8.98
C ILE A 77 -17.07 8.11 -7.89
N GLU A 78 -17.86 9.12 -7.57
CA GLU A 78 -18.94 9.02 -6.58
C GLU A 78 -20.03 8.04 -7.00
N SER A 79 -20.32 7.93 -8.30
CA SER A 79 -21.28 6.96 -8.82
C SER A 79 -20.79 5.51 -8.70
N LEU A 80 -19.48 5.26 -8.88
CA LEU A 80 -18.89 3.93 -9.01
C LEU A 80 -18.26 3.38 -7.72
N PHE A 81 -17.84 4.24 -6.79
CA PHE A 81 -17.07 3.85 -5.61
C PHE A 81 -17.73 4.26 -4.31
N ASN A 82 -17.53 3.45 -3.28
CA ASN A 82 -17.77 3.81 -1.89
C ASN A 82 -16.42 4.07 -1.22
N ILE A 83 -16.31 5.17 -0.48
CA ILE A 83 -15.11 5.48 0.32
C ILE A 83 -15.42 5.18 1.79
N PHE A 84 -14.60 4.34 2.41
CA PHE A 84 -14.75 3.90 3.79
C PHE A 84 -13.64 4.49 4.67
N GLU A 85 -14.00 4.86 5.90
CA GLU A 85 -13.05 5.10 6.99
C GLU A 85 -12.64 3.77 7.62
N ILE A 86 -11.35 3.51 7.68
CA ILE A 86 -10.74 2.30 8.24
C ILE A 86 -9.83 2.74 9.40
N GLU A 87 -10.15 2.34 10.62
CA GLU A 87 -9.25 2.52 11.75
C GLU A 87 -8.26 1.36 11.78
N ILE A 88 -6.97 1.69 11.86
CA ILE A 88 -5.88 0.73 11.95
C ILE A 88 -5.06 0.98 13.20
N ASN A 89 -4.62 -0.08 13.84
CA ASN A 89 -3.58 -0.10 14.86
C ASN A 89 -2.68 -1.29 14.52
N VAL A 90 -1.49 -1.02 13.98
CA VAL A 90 -0.53 -2.01 13.48
C VAL A 90 0.86 -1.63 13.98
N SER A 91 1.68 -2.62 14.34
CA SER A 91 2.92 -2.38 15.08
C SER A 91 4.19 -2.57 14.25
N LYS A 92 4.08 -3.25 13.10
CA LYS A 92 5.24 -3.60 12.27
C LYS A 92 5.15 -3.09 10.84
N ILE A 93 5.19 -1.77 10.67
CA ILE A 93 5.17 -1.11 9.36
C ILE A 93 6.56 -0.66 8.93
N LEU A 94 6.89 -0.92 7.66
CA LEU A 94 8.08 -0.37 7.02
C LEU A 94 7.74 1.02 6.46
N ASP A 95 8.42 2.04 6.95
CA ASP A 95 8.21 3.42 6.52
C ASP A 95 9.13 3.79 5.36
N LEU A 96 8.59 3.87 4.14
CA LEU A 96 9.33 4.25 2.93
C LEU A 96 9.19 5.74 2.60
N THR A 97 8.57 6.53 3.48
CA THR A 97 8.52 7.99 3.36
C THR A 97 9.77 8.65 3.97
N LYS A 98 10.50 7.90 4.83
CA LYS A 98 11.74 8.33 5.47
C LYS A 98 12.95 8.14 4.56
N LYS A 99 13.68 9.24 4.34
CA LYS A 99 14.91 9.25 3.53
C LYS A 99 15.98 8.33 4.11
N GLU A 100 16.04 8.17 5.42
CA GLU A 100 16.98 7.30 6.12
C GLU A 100 16.76 5.83 5.74
N ASN A 101 15.49 5.41 5.70
CA ASN A 101 15.11 4.05 5.32
C ASN A 101 15.40 3.79 3.83
N LEU A 102 15.08 4.75 2.97
CA LEU A 102 15.41 4.67 1.54
C LEU A 102 16.92 4.58 1.30
N LYS A 103 17.72 5.32 2.07
CA LYS A 103 19.19 5.25 2.02
C LYS A 103 19.71 3.87 2.43
N ILE A 104 19.20 3.28 3.51
CA ILE A 104 19.55 1.90 3.93
C ILE A 104 19.21 0.90 2.81
N LEU A 105 18.05 1.08 2.17
CA LEU A 105 17.59 0.23 1.07
C LEU A 105 18.36 0.46 -0.23
N GLU A 106 19.13 1.55 -0.33
CA GLU A 106 19.76 2.06 -1.55
C GLU A 106 18.74 2.19 -2.69
N VAL A 107 17.65 2.90 -2.39
CA VAL A 107 16.52 3.12 -3.31
C VAL A 107 16.28 4.61 -3.45
N ASP A 108 16.13 5.07 -4.68
CA ASP A 108 15.62 6.42 -4.96
C ASP A 108 14.09 6.42 -4.85
N GLU A 109 13.53 7.48 -4.28
CA GLU A 109 12.08 7.65 -4.15
C GLU A 109 11.38 7.69 -5.51
N ASN A 110 12.00 8.30 -6.52
CA ASN A 110 11.42 8.41 -7.86
C ASN A 110 11.26 7.05 -8.53
N ASP A 111 12.15 6.09 -8.25
CA ASP A 111 12.06 4.72 -8.78
C ASP A 111 10.89 3.94 -8.14
N LEU A 112 10.43 4.35 -6.96
CA LEU A 112 9.26 3.74 -6.30
C LEU A 112 7.93 4.27 -6.87
N LEU A 113 7.92 5.52 -7.32
CA LEU A 113 6.71 6.24 -7.73
C LEU A 113 6.49 6.25 -9.25
N SER A 114 7.56 6.09 -10.04
CA SER A 114 7.52 6.09 -11.51
C SER A 114 6.94 4.79 -12.10
N GLY A 115 6.66 4.80 -13.40
CA GLY A 115 6.21 3.61 -14.12
C GLY A 115 4.70 3.32 -14.03
N SER A 116 4.26 2.48 -14.95
CA SER A 116 2.89 2.02 -15.11
C SER A 116 2.68 0.67 -14.44
N VAL A 117 1.55 0.50 -13.73
CA VAL A 117 1.18 -0.81 -13.17
C VAL A 117 0.76 -1.83 -14.24
N TYR A 118 0.55 -1.37 -15.49
CA TYR A 118 0.24 -2.23 -16.62
C TYR A 118 1.50 -2.86 -17.24
N GLU A 119 2.68 -2.27 -16.99
CA GLU A 119 3.99 -2.74 -17.45
C GLU A 119 4.80 -3.22 -16.23
N LEU A 120 4.78 -4.53 -15.95
CA LEU A 120 5.31 -5.09 -14.70
C LEU A 120 6.80 -4.79 -14.45
N ASN A 121 7.60 -4.66 -15.52
CA ASN A 121 9.00 -4.25 -15.47
C ASN A 121 9.17 -2.81 -14.93
N GLU A 122 8.21 -1.91 -15.18
CA GLU A 122 8.27 -0.53 -14.68
C GLU A 122 7.95 -0.42 -13.19
N VAL A 123 7.37 -1.47 -12.59
CA VAL A 123 7.07 -1.55 -11.15
C VAL A 123 7.78 -2.73 -10.47
N GLU A 124 8.87 -3.23 -11.06
CA GLU A 124 9.62 -4.36 -10.51
C GLU A 124 10.25 -4.02 -9.14
N LEU A 125 10.79 -2.81 -9.01
CA LEU A 125 11.42 -2.34 -7.78
C LEU A 125 10.44 -2.27 -6.60
N PRO A 126 9.30 -1.54 -6.68
CA PRO A 126 8.34 -1.50 -5.58
C PRO A 126 7.74 -2.88 -5.28
N ASN A 127 7.54 -3.73 -6.29
CA ASN A 127 7.11 -5.11 -6.07
C ASN A 127 8.12 -5.97 -5.32
N SER A 128 9.39 -5.92 -5.72
CA SER A 128 10.47 -6.66 -5.07
C SER A 128 10.66 -6.24 -3.62
N LEU A 129 10.51 -4.93 -3.35
CA LEU A 129 10.62 -4.39 -2.03
C LEU A 129 9.41 -4.77 -1.14
N ALA A 130 8.19 -4.70 -1.67
CA ALA A 130 6.99 -5.17 -0.97
C ALA A 130 7.05 -6.68 -0.67
N LYS A 131 7.54 -7.48 -1.63
CA LYS A 131 7.76 -8.92 -1.44
C LYS A 131 8.78 -9.20 -0.33
N ALA A 132 9.87 -8.43 -0.27
CA ALA A 132 10.85 -8.54 0.79
C ALA A 132 10.26 -8.15 2.15
N ALA A 133 9.52 -7.05 2.24
CA ALA A 133 8.85 -6.62 3.47
C ALA A 133 7.83 -7.67 3.95
N TYR A 134 7.00 -8.18 3.04
CA TYR A 134 6.08 -9.29 3.31
C TYR A 134 6.82 -10.53 3.83
N GLY A 135 7.89 -10.95 3.16
CA GLY A 135 8.69 -12.11 3.54
C GLY A 135 9.48 -11.95 4.85
N SER A 136 9.75 -10.72 5.28
CA SER A 136 10.37 -10.38 6.57
C SER A 136 9.32 -10.20 7.69
N GLY A 137 8.06 -10.48 7.40
CA GLY A 137 6.95 -10.45 8.36
C GLY A 137 6.57 -9.05 8.80
N PHE A 138 6.77 -8.01 7.97
CA PHE A 138 6.11 -6.73 8.19
C PHE A 138 4.61 -6.88 7.96
N GLU A 139 3.81 -6.11 8.71
CA GLU A 139 2.35 -6.05 8.56
C GLU A 139 1.93 -5.23 7.34
N GLY A 140 2.83 -4.38 6.85
CA GLY A 140 2.58 -3.51 5.72
C GLY A 140 3.73 -2.52 5.51
N ILE A 141 3.51 -1.62 4.55
CA ILE A 141 4.43 -0.55 4.18
C ILE A 141 3.68 0.78 4.13
N LEU A 142 4.32 1.86 4.59
CA LEU A 142 3.88 3.24 4.40
C LEU A 142 4.70 3.85 3.26
N VAL A 143 4.02 4.41 2.25
CA VAL A 143 4.64 4.89 1.02
C VAL A 143 4.06 6.23 0.63
N LYS A 144 4.83 7.07 -0.08
CA LYS A 144 4.23 8.21 -0.76
C LYS A 144 3.27 7.74 -1.85
N SER A 145 2.19 8.49 -2.05
CA SER A 145 1.32 8.34 -3.21
C SER A 145 2.06 8.85 -4.45
N ALA A 146 1.92 8.13 -5.56
CA ALA A 146 2.45 8.59 -6.85
C ALA A 146 1.67 9.80 -7.43
N THR A 147 0.58 10.22 -6.78
CA THR A 147 -0.09 11.51 -7.05
C THR A 147 0.60 12.70 -6.39
N SER A 148 1.57 12.45 -5.49
CA SER A 148 2.17 13.45 -4.60
C SER A 148 1.20 14.13 -3.62
N ALA A 149 -0.07 13.69 -3.55
CA ALA A 149 -1.08 14.30 -2.69
C ALA A 149 -0.93 13.95 -1.19
N GLY A 150 -0.09 12.95 -0.87
CA GLY A 150 0.13 12.42 0.48
C GLY A 150 0.66 11.00 0.45
N ASN A 151 0.29 10.19 1.43
CA ASN A 151 0.77 8.81 1.62
C ASN A 151 -0.32 7.75 1.47
N ASN A 152 0.10 6.57 1.01
CA ASN A 152 -0.68 5.34 1.05
C ASN A 152 -0.08 4.36 2.07
N ILE A 153 -0.96 3.54 2.63
CA ILE A 153 -0.61 2.46 3.55
C ILE A 153 -1.03 1.16 2.88
N ILE A 154 -0.08 0.26 2.67
CA ILE A 154 -0.32 -1.05 2.04
C ILE A 154 -0.16 -2.11 3.11
N LEU A 155 -1.26 -2.69 3.57
CA LEU A 155 -1.25 -3.74 4.58
C LEU A 155 -1.21 -5.12 3.92
N PHE A 156 -0.53 -6.07 4.55
CA PHE A 156 -0.43 -7.46 4.14
C PHE A 156 -1.30 -8.32 5.07
N PRO A 157 -2.53 -8.70 4.69
CA PRO A 157 -3.49 -9.31 5.61
C PRO A 157 -2.99 -10.59 6.30
N LYS A 158 -2.12 -11.37 5.63
CA LYS A 158 -1.57 -12.61 6.20
C LYS A 158 -0.52 -12.37 7.29
N ASN A 159 0.04 -11.17 7.37
CA ASN A 159 1.07 -10.82 8.34
C ASN A 159 0.54 -9.99 9.51
N ILE A 160 -0.74 -9.60 9.49
CA ILE A 160 -1.35 -8.83 10.58
C ILE A 160 -1.24 -9.63 11.87
N LEU A 161 -0.62 -9.00 12.87
CA LEU A 161 -0.37 -9.62 14.17
C LEU A 161 -1.67 -9.70 14.97
N LYS A 162 -1.69 -10.58 15.97
CA LYS A 162 -2.91 -10.86 16.76
C LYS A 162 -3.35 -9.63 17.59
N GLU A 163 -2.39 -8.85 18.03
CA GLU A 163 -2.54 -7.62 18.79
C GLU A 163 -2.93 -6.42 17.92
N SER A 164 -2.67 -6.50 16.61
CA SER A 164 -3.03 -5.46 15.66
C SER A 164 -4.52 -5.50 15.32
N ARG A 165 -5.07 -4.34 14.93
CA ARG A 165 -6.48 -4.16 14.63
C ARG A 165 -6.67 -3.41 13.33
N ILE A 166 -7.63 -3.88 12.54
CA ILE A 166 -8.12 -3.21 11.34
C ILE A 166 -9.64 -3.30 11.41
N LYS A 167 -10.33 -2.16 11.42
CA LYS A 167 -11.80 -2.14 11.48
C LYS A 167 -12.37 -1.05 10.58
N VAL A 168 -13.50 -1.37 9.97
CA VAL A 168 -14.34 -0.37 9.29
C VAL A 168 -15.03 0.45 10.34
N LYS A 169 -14.90 1.78 10.27
CA LYS A 169 -15.63 2.67 11.15
C LYS A 169 -17.09 2.72 10.69
N LYS A 170 -18.01 2.60 11.65
CA LYS A 170 -19.45 2.70 11.41
C LYS A 170 -19.90 4.14 11.34
#